data_AF-A0A1K1NXP8-F1
#
_entry.id   AF-A0A1K1NXP8-F1
#
_cell.length_a   1.000
_cell.length_b   1.000
_cell.length_c   1.000
_cell.angle_alpha   90.00
_cell.angle_beta   90.00
_cell.angle_gamma   90.00
#
_symmetry.space_group_name_H-M   'P 1'
#
loop_
_entity.id
_entity.type
_entity.pdbx_description
1 polymer ?
#
loop_
_entity_poly.entity_id
_entity_poly.type
_entity_poly.pdbx_seq_one_letter_code
_entity_poly.pdbx_strand_id
1 'polypeptide(L)'
;MLSLFQRKRPPVAAAPLPAPATNLPKGLMWPESAASLLGTPRRQKLMEHIWQRTSLSRQQFATLYRAPLERYAELVQTFPASEAHHHAYLGGMLDHGLEIVAYSLKLRQSHLLPIGASPEDQAAQSEAWTAAVAYAALFHDIGKVAVDLHVELADGGTWHPWHGPLRQPYRFRYRDDREYRLHSAATGLLYRQLLDRDLLDWLSGYPSLWAPLLYVLAGQYEHAGVLGELVVQADRASVAQELGGDPARAMAAPKHSLQRKLVDGLRYLLKEELKLNQPEASDGWLTEDALWLVSKTVSDKLRAHLLSQGVDGIPANNTAVFNVLQDHGMLQPTLDGKAIWRATVTSSTGWSHSFTLLRLSPALIWEPGERPVPFAGTVAIDTASADKAADTSLPPPTADAKAASASQEALPWEEAGSTASIHPPKPQVMSDVVEDMLAMVGMASAQDVETASHDAPDMRPDVPESASVAALPSSQTPAPALSATKPSGEHFMAWLRKGIASRRLIINDAKALVHSVSDTAYLVSPGVFQRYAQEHPQVSALAKQEEQSDWQWVQKRFERLQLHRKQPNGLNIWICDVAGPRKARRLHGYLLTDPLQLFQNPPPNNPYLSLVQANHDQ
;
A
#
# COMPACT_ATOMS: atom_id res chain seq x y z
N MET A 1 65.22 -31.54 45.76
CA MET A 1 65.14 -30.11 45.39
C MET A 1 63.73 -29.88 44.83
N LEU A 2 62.68 -29.73 45.65
CA LEU A 2 62.19 -28.48 46.28
C LEU A 2 62.04 -27.28 45.30
N SER A 3 60.84 -27.19 44.70
CA SER A 3 59.85 -26.08 44.66
C SER A 3 60.21 -24.62 44.33
N LEU A 4 59.22 -23.97 43.68
CA LEU A 4 58.84 -22.54 43.63
C LEU A 4 59.47 -21.74 42.47
N PHE A 5 58.76 -21.10 41.53
CA PHE A 5 57.77 -20.02 41.75
C PHE A 5 56.90 -19.72 40.48
N GLN A 6 55.58 -19.79 40.67
CA GLN A 6 54.53 -18.83 40.29
C GLN A 6 54.38 -18.29 38.84
N ARG A 7 53.26 -18.70 38.21
CA ARG A 7 52.57 -18.01 37.11
C ARG A 7 52.22 -16.56 37.49
N LYS A 8 52.69 -15.58 36.72
CA LYS A 8 52.14 -14.22 36.72
C LYS A 8 50.77 -14.21 36.04
N ARG A 9 49.79 -13.62 36.72
CA ARG A 9 48.45 -13.28 36.21
C ARG A 9 48.60 -12.18 35.15
N PRO A 10 47.99 -12.27 33.96
CA PRO A 10 47.94 -11.13 33.04
C PRO A 10 47.11 -10.00 33.68
N PRO A 11 47.45 -8.73 33.46
CA PRO A 11 46.74 -7.60 34.05
C PRO A 11 45.32 -7.54 33.50
N VAL A 12 44.38 -7.25 34.39
CA VAL A 12 42.99 -6.93 34.07
C VAL A 12 43.00 -5.77 33.06
N ALA A 13 42.43 -5.99 31.88
CA ALA A 13 42.24 -4.94 30.90
C ALA A 13 41.39 -3.84 31.54
N ALA A 14 41.91 -2.62 31.54
CA ALA A 14 41.20 -1.43 31.97
C ALA A 14 39.90 -1.29 31.17
N ALA A 15 38.83 -0.87 31.85
CA ALA A 15 37.56 -0.54 31.22
C ALA A 15 37.77 0.40 30.02
N PRO A 16 36.99 0.28 28.92
CA PRO A 16 37.12 1.17 27.79
C PRO A 16 36.87 2.60 28.24
N LEU A 17 37.83 3.49 27.98
CA LEU A 17 37.64 4.92 28.16
C LEU A 17 36.48 5.39 27.26
N PRO A 18 35.60 6.29 27.74
CA PRO A 18 34.58 6.88 26.88
C PRO A 18 35.25 7.62 25.71
N ALA A 19 34.70 7.44 24.51
CA ALA A 19 35.24 8.03 23.28
C ALA A 19 35.40 9.57 23.43
N PRO A 20 36.50 10.15 22.93
CA PRO A 20 36.67 11.59 22.97
C PRO A 20 35.60 12.24 22.09
N ALA A 21 34.80 13.11 22.68
CA ALA A 21 33.88 14.01 21.97
C ALA A 21 34.69 14.97 21.11
N THR A 22 35.14 14.48 19.95
CA THR A 22 35.68 15.30 18.88
C THR A 22 34.49 15.93 18.17
N ASN A 23 34.45 17.26 18.15
CA ASN A 23 33.46 18.02 17.38
C ASN A 23 33.55 17.57 15.91
N LEU A 24 32.62 16.72 15.49
CA LEU A 24 32.49 16.28 14.11
C LEU A 24 32.20 17.49 13.22
N PRO A 25 32.81 17.59 12.02
CA PRO A 25 32.35 18.52 11.00
C PRO A 25 30.84 18.35 10.77
N LYS A 26 30.12 19.46 10.48
CA LYS A 26 28.65 19.46 10.35
C LYS A 26 28.17 18.34 9.43
N GLY A 27 27.33 17.45 9.95
CA GLY A 27 26.64 16.39 9.20
C GLY A 27 27.33 15.02 9.17
N LEU A 28 28.51 14.85 9.77
CA LEU A 28 29.14 13.53 9.94
C LEU A 28 28.62 12.83 11.20
N MET A 29 28.47 11.51 11.13
CA MET A 29 28.02 10.63 12.21
C MET A 29 29.07 9.55 12.48
N TRP A 30 29.25 9.17 13.75
CA TRP A 30 30.10 8.03 14.12
C TRP A 30 29.37 6.71 13.84
N PRO A 31 30.05 5.68 13.30
CA PRO A 31 29.51 4.32 13.27
C PRO A 31 29.30 3.82 14.69
N GLU A 32 28.18 3.13 14.90
CA GLU A 32 27.83 2.49 16.15
C GLU A 32 28.09 0.97 16.08
N SER A 33 28.37 0.39 17.24
CA SER A 33 28.51 -1.07 17.39
C SER A 33 27.15 -1.76 17.31
N ALA A 34 27.12 -3.04 16.92
CA ALA A 34 25.90 -3.84 16.96
C ALA A 34 25.20 -3.81 18.33
N ALA A 35 25.98 -3.82 19.42
CA ALA A 35 25.46 -3.77 20.78
C ALA A 35 24.70 -2.47 21.09
N SER A 36 25.21 -1.32 20.63
CA SER A 36 24.54 -0.02 20.76
C SER A 36 23.29 0.01 19.88
N LEU A 37 23.43 -0.35 18.61
CA LEU A 37 22.36 -0.32 17.62
C LEU A 37 21.20 -1.21 18.02
N LEU A 38 21.45 -2.44 18.47
CA LEU A 38 20.40 -3.37 18.91
C LEU A 38 19.93 -3.09 20.34
N GLY A 39 20.57 -2.18 21.08
CA GLY A 39 20.35 -1.93 22.51
C GLY A 39 19.05 -1.21 22.86
N THR A 40 18.29 -0.69 21.87
CA THR A 40 17.03 0.00 22.16
C THR A 40 15.96 -0.97 22.68
N PRO A 41 15.04 -0.55 23.58
CA PRO A 41 14.01 -1.43 24.12
C PRO A 41 13.18 -2.15 23.05
N ARG A 42 12.80 -1.42 21.98
CA ARG A 42 12.07 -1.98 20.82
C ARG A 42 12.87 -3.10 20.14
N ARG A 43 14.15 -2.86 19.85
CA ARG A 43 15.01 -3.83 19.14
C ARG A 43 15.31 -5.04 20.00
N GLN A 44 15.53 -4.87 21.31
CA GLN A 44 15.68 -5.99 22.24
C GLN A 44 14.41 -6.85 22.29
N LYS A 45 13.22 -6.24 22.28
CA LYS A 45 11.96 -6.98 22.22
C LYS A 45 11.79 -7.75 20.91
N LEU A 46 12.15 -7.16 19.77
CA LEU A 46 12.15 -7.85 18.48
C LEU A 46 13.13 -9.03 18.48
N MET A 47 14.35 -8.85 18.98
CA MET A 47 15.34 -9.92 19.14
C MET A 47 14.81 -11.08 19.98
N GLU A 48 14.10 -10.77 21.07
CA GLU A 48 13.48 -11.78 21.93
C GLU A 48 12.33 -12.51 21.22
N HIS A 49 11.48 -11.81 20.45
CA HIS A 49 10.47 -12.47 19.63
C HIS A 49 11.06 -13.38 18.56
N ILE A 50 12.17 -12.98 17.92
CA ILE A 50 12.89 -13.83 16.95
C ILE A 50 13.39 -15.08 17.67
N TRP A 51 14.02 -14.94 18.84
CA TRP A 51 14.49 -16.10 19.62
C TRP A 51 13.36 -17.06 19.99
N GLN A 52 12.26 -16.55 20.56
CA GLN A 52 11.09 -17.35 20.97
C GLN A 52 10.48 -18.15 19.80
N ARG A 53 10.55 -17.62 18.57
CA ARG A 53 9.99 -18.28 17.37
C ARG A 53 10.90 -19.32 16.74
N THR A 54 12.19 -19.32 17.10
CA THR A 54 13.17 -20.31 16.60
C THR A 54 13.28 -21.55 17.49
N SER A 55 12.82 -21.47 18.75
CA SER A 55 12.88 -22.57 19.73
C SER A 55 14.29 -23.14 19.99
N LEU A 56 15.34 -22.34 19.76
CA LEU A 56 16.74 -22.75 19.92
C LEU A 56 17.32 -22.42 21.30
N SER A 57 18.36 -23.15 21.70
CA SER A 57 19.19 -22.74 22.84
C SER A 57 19.83 -21.35 22.58
N ARG A 58 20.15 -20.60 23.66
CA ARG A 58 20.79 -19.28 23.52
C ARG A 58 22.11 -19.34 22.75
N GLN A 59 22.85 -20.45 22.85
CA GLN A 59 24.13 -20.64 22.14
C GLN A 59 23.92 -20.86 20.63
N GLN A 60 22.95 -21.71 20.25
CA GLN A 60 22.60 -21.91 18.84
C GLN A 60 22.01 -20.63 18.24
N PHE A 61 21.13 -19.95 18.98
CA PHE A 61 20.58 -18.66 18.56
C PHE A 61 21.66 -17.60 18.34
N ALA A 62 22.65 -17.53 19.23
CA ALA A 62 23.77 -16.60 19.09
C ALA A 62 24.52 -16.81 17.77
N THR A 63 24.73 -18.06 17.37
CA THR A 63 25.47 -18.42 16.16
C THR A 63 24.61 -18.24 14.90
N LEU A 64 23.39 -18.79 14.90
CA LEU A 64 22.55 -18.86 13.70
C LEU A 64 21.78 -17.56 13.42
N TYR A 65 21.42 -16.78 14.43
CA TYR A 65 20.54 -15.61 14.24
C TYR A 65 21.18 -14.32 14.74
N ARG A 66 21.72 -14.32 15.96
CA ARG A 66 22.28 -13.10 16.55
C ARG A 66 23.47 -12.57 15.76
N ALA A 67 24.44 -13.42 15.42
CA ALA A 67 25.63 -12.98 14.68
C ALA A 67 25.28 -12.40 13.29
N PRO A 68 24.42 -13.01 12.45
CA PRO A 68 23.94 -12.37 11.23
C PRO A 68 23.20 -11.04 11.44
N LEU A 69 22.37 -10.94 12.49
CA LEU A 69 21.64 -9.72 12.81
C LEU A 69 22.55 -8.60 13.32
N GLU A 70 23.60 -8.93 14.08
CA GLU A 70 24.65 -8.00 14.51
C GLU A 70 25.45 -7.48 13.30
N ARG A 71 25.84 -8.37 12.38
CA ARG A 71 26.50 -7.99 11.11
C ARG A 71 25.60 -7.10 10.25
N TYR A 72 24.31 -7.41 10.16
CA TYR A 72 23.34 -6.56 9.48
C TYR A 72 23.24 -5.18 10.12
N ALA A 73 23.10 -5.09 11.45
CA ALA A 73 23.05 -3.83 12.17
C ALA A 73 24.29 -2.97 11.90
N GLU A 74 25.49 -3.55 11.96
CA GLU A 74 26.73 -2.84 11.68
C GLU A 74 26.87 -2.38 10.22
N LEU A 75 26.23 -3.09 9.28
CA LEU A 75 26.25 -2.72 7.87
C LEU A 75 25.24 -1.60 7.56
N VAL A 76 24.03 -1.66 8.13
CA VAL A 76 22.96 -0.68 7.85
C VAL A 76 22.97 0.53 8.77
N GLN A 77 23.68 0.47 9.90
CA GLN A 77 23.88 1.58 10.83
C GLN A 77 22.56 2.32 11.15
N THR A 78 22.54 3.64 10.99
CA THR A 78 21.38 4.50 11.19
C THR A 78 20.72 4.89 9.86
N PHE A 79 20.92 4.13 8.79
CA PHE A 79 20.29 4.43 7.51
C PHE A 79 18.75 4.31 7.60
N PRO A 80 18.01 5.22 6.94
CA PRO A 80 16.58 5.08 6.74
C PRO A 80 16.27 3.97 5.73
N ALA A 81 15.12 3.30 5.86
CA ALA A 81 14.70 2.27 4.89
C ALA A 81 14.02 2.88 3.65
N SER A 82 13.52 4.12 3.77
CA SER A 82 12.84 4.86 2.71
C SER A 82 13.06 6.37 2.86
N GLU A 83 12.80 7.16 1.80
CA GLU A 83 13.03 8.61 1.82
C GLU A 83 11.86 9.42 2.37
N ALA A 84 10.62 8.96 2.14
CA ALA A 84 9.41 9.70 2.47
C ALA A 84 8.26 8.82 3.03
N HIS A 85 8.53 7.55 3.33
CA HIS A 85 7.51 6.56 3.71
C HIS A 85 7.78 5.93 5.09
N HIS A 86 7.22 4.76 5.34
CA HIS A 86 7.49 3.93 6.53
C HIS A 86 9.00 3.72 6.70
N HIS A 87 9.46 3.86 7.93
CA HIS A 87 10.88 3.81 8.28
C HIS A 87 11.78 4.87 7.61
N ALA A 88 11.24 6.05 7.23
CA ALA A 88 12.00 7.20 6.74
C ALA A 88 12.70 8.03 7.85
N TYR A 89 13.14 7.35 8.92
CA TYR A 89 13.87 7.94 10.04
C TYR A 89 15.22 7.25 10.22
N LEU A 90 16.13 7.88 10.97
CA LEU A 90 17.45 7.31 11.27
C LEU A 90 17.33 5.98 12.01
N GLY A 91 17.94 4.94 11.46
CA GLY A 91 17.86 3.56 11.96
C GLY A 91 16.62 2.80 11.51
N GLY A 92 15.79 3.40 10.65
CA GLY A 92 14.60 2.75 10.10
C GLY A 92 14.91 1.48 9.32
N MET A 93 16.07 1.38 8.66
CA MET A 93 16.47 0.17 7.93
C MET A 93 16.73 -1.03 8.84
N LEU A 94 17.30 -0.78 10.03
CA LEU A 94 17.50 -1.82 11.03
C LEU A 94 16.17 -2.27 11.63
N ASP A 95 15.30 -1.32 11.97
CA ASP A 95 13.97 -1.62 12.52
C ASP A 95 13.15 -2.45 11.53
N HIS A 96 13.07 -2.00 10.27
CA HIS A 96 12.39 -2.72 9.19
C HIS A 96 12.95 -4.15 9.04
N GLY A 97 14.28 -4.30 8.92
CA GLY A 97 14.89 -5.63 8.80
C GLY A 97 14.52 -6.59 9.94
N LEU A 98 14.58 -6.13 11.19
CA LEU A 98 14.23 -6.94 12.36
C LEU A 98 12.74 -7.32 12.41
N GLU A 99 11.86 -6.40 12.01
CA GLU A 99 10.42 -6.65 11.96
C GLU A 99 10.07 -7.71 10.93
N ILE A 100 10.64 -7.60 9.73
CA ILE A 100 10.39 -8.54 8.62
C ILE A 100 10.88 -9.94 8.98
N VAL A 101 12.04 -10.04 9.65
CA VAL A 101 12.52 -11.32 10.21
C VAL A 101 11.55 -11.86 11.26
N ALA A 102 11.08 -11.04 12.19
CA ALA A 102 10.13 -11.49 13.19
C ALA A 102 8.82 -11.98 12.54
N TYR A 103 8.22 -11.22 11.60
CA TYR A 103 6.97 -11.60 10.93
C TYR A 103 7.12 -12.84 10.05
N SER A 104 8.21 -12.96 9.31
CA SER A 104 8.46 -14.13 8.46
C SER A 104 8.58 -15.41 9.31
N LEU A 105 9.22 -15.34 10.48
CA LEU A 105 9.27 -16.45 11.43
C LEU A 105 7.88 -16.77 12.02
N LYS A 106 7.05 -15.76 12.29
CA LYS A 106 5.66 -15.99 12.73
C LYS A 106 4.84 -16.70 11.67
N LEU A 107 4.94 -16.25 10.42
CA LEU A 107 4.31 -16.88 9.26
C LEU A 107 4.81 -18.31 9.06
N ARG A 108 6.10 -18.55 9.30
CA ARG A 108 6.67 -19.89 9.16
C ARG A 108 6.06 -20.91 10.12
N GLN A 109 5.63 -20.50 11.32
CA GLN A 109 5.04 -21.42 12.29
C GLN A 109 3.76 -22.12 11.78
N SER A 110 3.04 -21.52 10.83
CA SER A 110 1.86 -22.15 10.22
C SER A 110 2.19 -23.05 9.02
N HIS A 111 3.48 -23.24 8.68
CA HIS A 111 3.92 -23.97 7.51
C HIS A 111 4.82 -25.16 7.87
N LEU A 112 4.44 -26.34 7.36
CA LEU A 112 5.28 -27.53 7.34
C LEU A 112 6.14 -27.51 6.07
N LEU A 113 7.40 -27.11 6.22
CA LEU A 113 8.38 -27.07 5.11
C LEU A 113 9.44 -28.17 5.28
N PRO A 114 9.93 -28.77 4.19
CA PRO A 114 9.54 -28.52 2.79
C PRO A 114 8.11 -28.97 2.45
N ILE A 115 7.43 -28.22 1.57
CA ILE A 115 6.07 -28.56 1.12
C ILE A 115 6.12 -29.88 0.34
N GLY A 116 5.25 -30.82 0.69
CA GLY A 116 5.14 -32.12 0.01
C GLY A 116 6.19 -33.16 0.43
N ALA A 117 7.12 -32.82 1.33
CA ALA A 117 8.04 -33.78 1.92
C ALA A 117 7.36 -34.63 3.02
N SER A 118 7.95 -35.78 3.36
CA SER A 118 7.45 -36.61 4.46
C SER A 118 7.58 -35.89 5.81
N PRO A 119 6.77 -36.21 6.84
CA PRO A 119 6.90 -35.59 8.16
C PRO A 119 8.30 -35.77 8.78
N GLU A 120 8.96 -36.90 8.51
CA GLU A 120 10.33 -37.17 8.95
C GLU A 120 11.34 -36.22 8.27
N ASP A 121 11.24 -36.06 6.95
CA ASP A 121 12.08 -35.12 6.19
C ASP A 121 11.83 -33.66 6.59
N GLN A 122 10.57 -33.31 6.85
CA GLN A 122 10.19 -31.98 7.34
C GLN A 122 10.81 -31.70 8.70
N ALA A 123 10.76 -32.67 9.63
CA ALA A 123 11.38 -32.54 10.94
C ALA A 123 12.91 -32.42 10.82
N ALA A 124 13.55 -33.27 9.98
CA ALA A 124 15.00 -33.32 9.80
C ALA A 124 15.59 -32.01 9.23
N GLN A 125 14.81 -31.27 8.44
CA GLN A 125 15.28 -30.04 7.78
C GLN A 125 14.63 -28.77 8.36
N SER A 126 13.80 -28.89 9.40
CA SER A 126 13.00 -27.78 9.94
C SER A 126 13.85 -26.57 10.33
N GLU A 127 14.99 -26.81 10.99
CA GLU A 127 15.89 -25.75 11.43
C GLU A 127 16.52 -25.00 10.25
N ALA A 128 16.98 -25.72 9.23
CA ALA A 128 17.58 -25.13 8.03
C ALA A 128 16.57 -24.25 7.29
N TRP A 129 15.34 -24.73 7.12
CA TRP A 129 14.28 -23.94 6.48
C TRP A 129 13.87 -22.72 7.32
N THR A 130 13.86 -22.84 8.65
CA THR A 130 13.53 -21.71 9.53
C THR A 130 14.62 -20.64 9.47
N ALA A 131 15.89 -21.04 9.48
CA ALA A 131 17.02 -20.13 9.33
C ALA A 131 17.01 -19.44 7.96
N ALA A 132 16.75 -20.19 6.88
CA ALA A 132 16.66 -19.62 5.54
C ALA A 132 15.50 -18.64 5.35
N VAL A 133 14.35 -18.85 6.00
CA VAL A 133 13.26 -17.85 6.02
C VAL A 133 13.73 -16.55 6.68
N ALA A 134 14.41 -16.65 7.83
CA ALA A 134 14.95 -15.48 8.50
C ALA A 134 16.02 -14.76 7.66
N TYR A 135 16.92 -15.51 7.00
CA TYR A 135 17.94 -14.92 6.14
C TYR A 135 17.31 -14.28 4.90
N ALA A 136 16.38 -14.94 4.24
CA ALA A 136 15.64 -14.38 3.10
C ALA A 136 14.95 -13.07 3.47
N ALA A 137 14.33 -13.01 4.66
CA ALA A 137 13.73 -11.80 5.20
C ALA A 137 14.76 -10.70 5.50
N LEU A 138 15.92 -11.05 6.07
CA LEU A 138 16.98 -10.09 6.36
C LEU A 138 17.60 -9.49 5.08
N PHE A 139 17.67 -10.29 4.01
CA PHE A 139 18.23 -9.88 2.73
C PHE A 139 17.33 -9.02 1.88
N HIS A 140 16.03 -8.93 2.20
CA HIS A 140 15.06 -8.55 1.19
C HIS A 140 15.28 -7.15 0.60
N ASP A 141 15.75 -6.22 1.44
CA ASP A 141 15.98 -4.81 1.13
C ASP A 141 17.44 -4.36 1.34
N ILE A 142 18.37 -5.28 1.64
CA ILE A 142 19.74 -4.89 1.99
C ILE A 142 20.48 -4.23 0.82
N GLY A 143 20.14 -4.61 -0.41
CA GLY A 143 20.74 -4.04 -1.62
C GLY A 143 20.53 -2.52 -1.73
N LYS A 144 19.54 -1.95 -1.04
CA LYS A 144 19.33 -0.48 -1.00
C LYS A 144 20.57 0.25 -0.47
N VAL A 145 21.30 -0.34 0.48
CA VAL A 145 22.54 0.26 0.99
C VAL A 145 23.63 0.33 -0.09
N ALA A 146 23.61 -0.57 -1.07
CA ALA A 146 24.60 -0.59 -2.15
C ALA A 146 24.28 0.36 -3.29
N VAL A 147 22.99 0.56 -3.61
CA VAL A 147 22.60 1.27 -4.84
C VAL A 147 21.69 2.47 -4.64
N ASP A 148 20.99 2.59 -3.50
CA ASP A 148 20.07 3.71 -3.23
C ASP A 148 20.75 4.83 -2.45
N LEU A 149 21.80 4.52 -1.70
CA LEU A 149 22.53 5.45 -0.86
C LEU A 149 23.90 5.77 -1.46
N HIS A 150 24.29 7.04 -1.35
CA HIS A 150 25.66 7.48 -1.50
C HIS A 150 26.21 7.83 -0.11
N VAL A 151 27.24 7.11 0.31
CA VAL A 151 27.85 7.25 1.64
C VAL A 151 29.28 7.76 1.47
N GLU A 152 29.57 8.91 2.08
CA GLU A 152 30.87 9.55 2.05
C GLU A 152 31.53 9.43 3.44
N LEU A 153 32.76 8.95 3.44
CA LEU A 153 33.60 8.80 4.62
C LEU A 153 34.28 10.13 4.99
N ALA A 154 34.80 10.23 6.22
CA ALA A 154 35.48 11.41 6.72
C ALA A 154 36.70 11.83 5.88
N ASP A 155 37.32 10.91 5.15
CA ASP A 155 38.45 11.16 4.24
C ASP A 155 38.00 11.63 2.82
N GLY A 156 36.69 11.78 2.60
CA GLY A 156 36.10 12.11 1.31
C GLY A 156 35.92 10.90 0.38
N GLY A 157 36.34 9.71 0.80
CA GLY A 157 36.15 8.47 0.06
C GLY A 157 34.68 8.03 0.04
N THR A 158 34.30 7.29 -1.01
CA THR A 158 32.98 6.64 -1.05
C THR A 158 33.05 5.30 -0.33
N TRP A 159 32.12 5.06 0.59
CA TRP A 159 31.97 3.74 1.20
C TRP A 159 31.21 2.81 0.27
N HIS A 160 31.71 1.58 0.18
CA HIS A 160 31.07 0.50 -0.54
C HIS A 160 30.72 -0.63 0.43
N PRO A 161 29.45 -1.05 0.54
CA PRO A 161 29.04 -2.02 1.56
C PRO A 161 29.68 -3.40 1.40
N TRP A 162 30.15 -3.77 0.20
CA TRP A 162 30.90 -5.01 -0.01
C TRP A 162 32.34 -4.97 0.54
N HIS A 163 32.85 -3.81 1.00
CA HIS A 163 34.10 -3.70 1.76
C HIS A 163 33.90 -3.95 3.26
N GLY A 164 32.67 -4.18 3.71
CA GLY A 164 32.33 -4.42 5.11
C GLY A 164 31.79 -3.17 5.82
N PRO A 165 31.61 -3.25 7.15
CA PRO A 165 30.94 -2.20 7.93
C PRO A 165 31.74 -0.90 7.98
N LEU A 166 31.03 0.20 8.25
CA LEU A 166 31.62 1.53 8.41
C LEU A 166 32.57 1.57 9.63
N ARG A 167 33.79 2.08 9.44
CA ARG A 167 34.84 2.17 10.49
C ARG A 167 35.26 3.59 10.83
N GLN A 168 34.75 4.58 10.10
CA GLN A 168 35.10 5.99 10.24
C GLN A 168 33.82 6.83 10.19
N PRO A 169 33.85 8.08 10.66
CA PRO A 169 32.71 8.97 10.55
C PRO A 169 32.24 9.08 9.11
N TYR A 170 30.93 9.15 8.92
CA TYR A 170 30.32 9.14 7.60
C TYR A 170 29.13 10.09 7.53
N ARG A 171 28.78 10.48 6.30
CA ARG A 171 27.52 11.12 5.96
C ARG A 171 26.91 10.38 4.78
N PHE A 172 25.61 10.48 4.62
CA PHE A 172 24.93 9.83 3.51
C PHE A 172 23.89 10.74 2.89
N ARG A 173 23.55 10.44 1.65
CA ARG A 173 22.42 11.03 0.92
C ARG A 173 21.80 9.98 0.01
N TYR A 174 20.56 10.17 -0.37
CA TYR A 174 19.97 9.36 -1.44
C TYR A 174 20.60 9.72 -2.79
N ARG A 175 20.64 8.73 -3.67
CA ARG A 175 20.99 8.91 -5.07
C ARG A 175 19.78 9.38 -5.87
N ASP A 176 19.99 10.34 -6.76
CA ASP A 176 18.94 10.89 -7.63
C ASP A 176 18.60 9.92 -8.78
N ASP A 177 19.55 9.07 -9.17
CA ASP A 177 19.50 8.10 -10.28
C ASP A 177 19.07 6.68 -9.84
N ARG A 178 18.22 6.56 -8.82
CA ARG A 178 17.81 5.25 -8.27
C ARG A 178 16.99 4.44 -9.27
N GLU A 179 17.51 3.28 -9.64
CA GLU A 179 16.74 2.24 -10.31
C GLU A 179 16.17 1.28 -9.27
N TYR A 180 14.87 1.40 -8.97
CA TYR A 180 14.24 0.63 -7.88
C TYR A 180 14.33 -0.89 -8.05
N ARG A 181 14.42 -1.41 -9.29
CA ARG A 181 14.64 -2.86 -9.52
C ARG A 181 16.07 -3.31 -9.23
N LEU A 182 17.02 -2.39 -9.23
CA LEU A 182 18.44 -2.69 -9.09
C LEU A 182 18.78 -3.13 -7.67
N HIS A 183 18.11 -2.60 -6.63
CA HIS A 183 18.43 -3.00 -5.26
C HIS A 183 18.13 -4.48 -4.99
N SER A 184 17.10 -5.06 -5.63
CA SER A 184 16.80 -6.49 -5.46
C SER A 184 17.95 -7.34 -6.01
N ALA A 185 18.49 -6.98 -7.17
CA ALA A 185 19.67 -7.63 -7.74
C ALA A 185 20.95 -7.34 -6.94
N ALA A 186 21.08 -6.13 -6.37
CA ALA A 186 22.25 -5.70 -5.61
C ALA A 186 22.39 -6.43 -4.26
N THR A 187 21.34 -7.09 -3.75
CA THR A 187 21.41 -8.02 -2.61
C THR A 187 22.52 -9.06 -2.79
N GLY A 188 22.74 -9.52 -4.03
CA GLY A 188 23.80 -10.47 -4.38
C GLY A 188 25.22 -9.97 -4.06
N LEU A 189 25.44 -8.66 -3.91
CA LEU A 189 26.75 -8.10 -3.53
C LEU A 189 27.05 -8.29 -2.04
N LEU A 190 26.01 -8.47 -1.20
CA LEU A 190 26.10 -8.29 0.24
C LEU A 190 25.85 -9.56 1.06
N TYR A 191 25.41 -10.67 0.46
CA TYR A 191 25.08 -11.87 1.23
C TYR A 191 26.24 -12.41 2.06
N ARG A 192 27.49 -12.32 1.57
CA ARG A 192 28.71 -12.70 2.31
C ARG A 192 29.13 -11.74 3.41
N GLN A 193 28.52 -10.55 3.49
CA GLN A 193 28.69 -9.66 4.64
C GLN A 193 27.85 -10.13 5.83
N LEU A 194 26.80 -10.92 5.59
CA LEU A 194 25.84 -11.34 6.61
C LEU A 194 25.94 -12.82 6.94
N LEU A 195 26.07 -13.70 5.94
CA LEU A 195 26.31 -15.12 6.13
C LEU A 195 27.79 -15.43 5.99
N ASP A 196 28.34 -16.10 7.00
CA ASP A 196 29.70 -16.63 6.95
C ASP A 196 29.75 -17.93 6.12
N ARG A 197 30.97 -18.44 5.93
CA ARG A 197 31.21 -19.65 5.13
C ARG A 197 30.48 -20.84 5.73
N ASP A 198 30.52 -21.00 7.06
CA ASP A 198 29.99 -22.19 7.71
C ASP A 198 28.45 -22.25 7.63
N LEU A 199 27.76 -21.10 7.67
CA LEU A 199 26.33 -21.01 7.40
C LEU A 199 25.97 -21.38 5.95
N LEU A 200 26.75 -20.91 4.98
CA LEU A 200 26.52 -21.23 3.56
C LEU A 200 26.79 -22.70 3.28
N ASP A 201 27.88 -23.25 3.82
CA ASP A 201 28.23 -24.67 3.72
C ASP A 201 27.11 -25.53 4.31
N TRP A 202 26.59 -25.17 5.48
CA TRP A 202 25.46 -25.86 6.13
C TRP A 202 24.19 -25.82 5.28
N LEU A 203 23.75 -24.64 4.81
CA LEU A 203 22.52 -24.50 4.01
C LEU A 203 22.62 -25.20 2.65
N SER A 204 23.82 -25.26 2.06
CA SER A 204 24.05 -25.96 0.79
C SER A 204 23.84 -27.48 0.88
N GLY A 205 23.91 -28.04 2.10
CA GLY A 205 23.60 -29.44 2.37
C GLY A 205 22.12 -29.82 2.19
N TYR A 206 21.23 -28.85 1.98
CA TYR A 206 19.79 -29.06 1.79
C TYR A 206 19.36 -28.62 0.37
N PRO A 207 19.43 -29.49 -0.66
CA PRO A 207 19.23 -29.09 -2.06
C PRO A 207 17.87 -28.44 -2.36
N SER A 208 16.80 -28.93 -1.72
CA SER A 208 15.43 -28.40 -1.88
C SER A 208 15.26 -27.00 -1.30
N LEU A 209 16.11 -26.62 -0.34
CA LEU A 209 16.17 -25.29 0.26
C LEU A 209 17.14 -24.37 -0.47
N TRP A 210 18.28 -24.92 -0.90
CA TRP A 210 19.40 -24.18 -1.45
C TRP A 210 19.01 -23.39 -2.71
N ALA A 211 18.30 -24.03 -3.65
CA ALA A 211 17.87 -23.38 -4.89
C ALA A 211 16.93 -22.18 -4.63
N PRO A 212 15.83 -22.32 -3.87
CA PRO A 212 15.00 -21.18 -3.45
C PRO A 212 15.78 -20.05 -2.77
N LEU A 213 16.72 -20.39 -1.89
CA LEU A 213 17.55 -19.38 -1.20
C LEU A 213 18.41 -18.60 -2.19
N LEU A 214 19.06 -19.27 -3.15
CA LEU A 214 19.85 -18.59 -4.19
C LEU A 214 19.02 -17.62 -5.03
N TYR A 215 17.78 -17.97 -5.36
CA TYR A 215 16.87 -17.05 -6.06
C TYR A 215 16.54 -15.82 -5.23
N VAL A 216 16.33 -15.96 -3.91
CA VAL A 216 16.18 -14.79 -3.02
C VAL A 216 17.44 -13.93 -3.03
N LEU A 217 18.63 -14.53 -2.92
CA LEU A 217 19.90 -13.79 -2.92
C LEU A 217 20.16 -13.06 -4.24
N ALA A 218 19.61 -13.57 -5.35
CA ALA A 218 19.64 -12.93 -6.66
C ALA A 218 18.54 -11.88 -6.87
N GLY A 219 17.65 -11.68 -5.89
CA GLY A 219 16.52 -10.76 -5.98
C GLY A 219 15.32 -11.28 -6.80
N GLN A 220 15.31 -12.57 -7.14
CA GLN A 220 14.28 -13.22 -7.96
C GLN A 220 13.25 -13.95 -7.10
N TYR A 221 12.48 -13.19 -6.31
CA TYR A 221 11.51 -13.75 -5.35
C TYR A 221 10.45 -14.62 -6.01
N GLU A 222 10.08 -14.35 -7.27
CA GLU A 222 9.12 -15.14 -8.02
C GLU A 222 9.60 -16.58 -8.31
N HIS A 223 10.91 -16.81 -8.30
CA HIS A 223 11.52 -18.13 -8.45
C HIS A 223 11.86 -18.80 -7.11
N ALA A 224 11.71 -18.07 -5.99
CA ALA A 224 12.08 -18.54 -4.65
C ALA A 224 10.99 -19.34 -3.93
N GLY A 225 9.87 -19.64 -4.59
CA GLY A 225 8.75 -20.42 -4.04
C GLY A 225 8.30 -19.89 -2.67
N VAL A 226 8.13 -20.80 -1.71
CA VAL A 226 7.62 -20.47 -0.37
C VAL A 226 8.50 -19.49 0.41
N LEU A 227 9.82 -19.47 0.19
CA LEU A 227 10.69 -18.47 0.84
C LEU A 227 10.35 -17.07 0.35
N GLY A 228 10.21 -16.92 -0.97
CA GLY A 228 9.80 -15.67 -1.60
C GLY A 228 8.44 -15.22 -1.07
N GLU A 229 7.45 -16.12 -1.05
CA GLU A 229 6.09 -15.85 -0.57
C GLU A 229 6.05 -15.39 0.91
N LEU A 230 6.80 -16.06 1.79
CA LEU A 230 6.83 -15.73 3.22
C LEU A 230 7.45 -14.35 3.49
N VAL A 231 8.58 -14.03 2.85
CA VAL A 231 9.21 -12.70 2.91
C VAL A 231 8.23 -11.64 2.42
N VAL A 232 7.55 -11.97 1.32
CA VAL A 232 6.56 -11.13 0.70
C VAL A 232 5.42 -10.81 1.67
N GLN A 233 4.83 -11.82 2.30
CA GLN A 233 3.74 -11.63 3.24
C GLN A 233 4.19 -10.90 4.51
N ALA A 234 5.40 -11.18 5.00
CA ALA A 234 5.98 -10.51 6.17
C ALA A 234 6.11 -8.99 5.97
N ASP A 235 6.61 -8.57 4.80
CA ASP A 235 6.71 -7.17 4.39
C ASP A 235 5.37 -6.43 4.43
N ARG A 236 4.31 -7.08 3.95
CA ARG A 236 2.96 -6.51 4.03
C ARG A 236 2.45 -6.39 5.44
N ALA A 237 2.66 -7.42 6.26
CA ALA A 237 2.22 -7.44 7.63
C ALA A 237 2.90 -6.33 8.45
N SER A 238 4.20 -6.09 8.21
CA SER A 238 4.97 -5.03 8.87
C SER A 238 4.40 -3.65 8.54
N VAL A 239 4.24 -3.35 7.24
CA VAL A 239 3.67 -2.08 6.77
C VAL A 239 2.24 -1.87 7.27
N ALA A 240 1.41 -2.92 7.27
CA ALA A 240 0.03 -2.83 7.73
C ALA A 240 -0.07 -2.57 9.23
N GLN A 241 0.76 -3.22 10.06
CA GLN A 241 0.74 -3.03 11.51
C GLN A 241 1.15 -1.60 11.89
N GLU A 242 2.15 -1.02 11.23
CA GLU A 242 2.64 0.33 11.52
C GLU A 242 1.65 1.43 11.03
N LEU A 243 0.90 1.15 9.96
CA LEU A 243 -0.19 2.00 9.47
C LEU A 243 -1.49 1.91 10.30
N GLY A 244 -1.53 1.10 11.36
CA GLY A 244 -2.74 0.85 12.15
C GLY A 244 -3.79 0.01 11.41
N GLY A 245 -3.37 -0.74 10.39
CA GLY A 245 -4.16 -1.75 9.69
C GLY A 245 -4.13 -3.11 10.41
N ASP A 246 -5.06 -3.99 10.04
CA ASP A 246 -5.12 -5.36 10.57
C ASP A 246 -4.08 -6.25 9.82
N PRO A 247 -3.05 -6.79 10.52
CA PRO A 247 -2.03 -7.63 9.90
C PRO A 247 -2.62 -8.88 9.24
N ALA A 248 -3.66 -9.47 9.84
CA ALA A 248 -4.30 -10.69 9.30
C ALA A 248 -4.96 -10.43 7.94
N ARG A 249 -5.55 -9.24 7.77
CA ARG A 249 -6.22 -8.82 6.52
C ARG A 249 -5.20 -8.46 5.42
N ALA A 250 -4.02 -7.96 5.80
CA ALA A 250 -2.91 -7.69 4.87
C ALA A 250 -2.19 -8.96 4.39
N MET A 251 -2.07 -9.97 5.27
CA MET A 251 -1.50 -11.29 4.96
C MET A 251 -2.40 -12.11 4.02
N ALA A 252 -3.73 -11.94 4.12
CA ALA A 252 -4.70 -12.60 3.23
C ALA A 252 -4.77 -11.96 1.82
N ALA A 253 -4.16 -10.80 1.61
CA ALA A 253 -4.14 -10.14 0.31
C ALA A 253 -2.96 -10.71 -0.54
N PRO A 254 -3.18 -11.27 -1.75
CA PRO A 254 -2.08 -11.79 -2.59
C PRO A 254 -1.18 -10.67 -3.17
N LYS A 255 0.15 -10.89 -3.25
CA LYS A 255 1.13 -9.88 -3.73
C LYS A 255 0.93 -9.39 -5.14
N HIS A 256 0.59 -10.33 -6.01
CA HIS A 256 0.32 -10.06 -7.40
C HIS A 256 -1.11 -9.62 -7.67
N SER A 257 -1.99 -9.45 -6.67
CA SER A 257 -3.36 -9.03 -6.99
C SER A 257 -3.42 -7.58 -7.45
N LEU A 258 -2.89 -6.61 -6.71
CA LEU A 258 -3.06 -5.19 -7.07
C LEU A 258 -2.27 -4.79 -8.31
N GLN A 259 -0.99 -5.14 -8.43
CA GLN A 259 -0.19 -4.85 -9.62
C GLN A 259 -0.80 -5.49 -10.88
N ARG A 260 -1.18 -6.77 -10.80
CA ARG A 260 -1.87 -7.46 -11.91
C ARG A 260 -3.21 -6.83 -12.20
N LYS A 261 -4.02 -6.50 -11.19
CA LYS A 261 -5.31 -5.82 -11.36
C LYS A 261 -5.13 -4.44 -12.01
N LEU A 262 -4.08 -3.69 -11.65
CA LEU A 262 -3.75 -2.40 -12.27
C LEU A 262 -3.34 -2.59 -13.73
N VAL A 263 -2.49 -3.56 -14.05
CA VAL A 263 -2.08 -3.87 -15.44
C VAL A 263 -3.25 -4.39 -16.26
N ASP A 264 -4.02 -5.34 -15.74
CA ASP A 264 -5.22 -5.90 -16.39
C ASP A 264 -6.28 -4.81 -16.57
N GLY A 265 -6.44 -3.91 -15.59
CA GLY A 265 -7.29 -2.74 -15.68
C GLY A 265 -6.83 -1.76 -16.76
N LEU A 266 -5.54 -1.47 -16.86
CA LEU A 266 -4.97 -0.64 -17.93
C LEU A 266 -5.18 -1.28 -19.31
N ARG A 267 -4.96 -2.59 -19.43
CA ARG A 267 -5.21 -3.36 -20.68
C ARG A 267 -6.68 -3.31 -21.08
N TYR A 268 -7.60 -3.52 -20.13
CA TYR A 268 -9.04 -3.39 -20.35
C TYR A 268 -9.38 -1.97 -20.85
N LEU A 269 -8.88 -0.95 -20.17
CA LEU A 269 -9.16 0.44 -20.55
C LEU A 269 -8.66 0.75 -21.96
N LEU A 270 -7.45 0.33 -22.32
CA LEU A 270 -6.87 0.59 -23.63
C LEU A 270 -7.56 -0.18 -24.76
N LYS A 271 -8.23 -1.28 -24.43
CA LYS A 271 -8.99 -2.09 -25.38
C LYS A 271 -10.43 -1.60 -25.56
N GLU A 272 -11.11 -1.24 -24.48
CA GLU A 272 -12.57 -1.06 -24.48
C GLU A 272 -13.03 0.39 -24.22
N GLU A 273 -12.22 1.23 -23.55
CA GLU A 273 -12.69 2.52 -22.99
C GLU A 273 -11.90 3.76 -23.46
N LEU A 274 -10.60 3.62 -23.73
CA LEU A 274 -9.71 4.72 -24.09
C LEU A 274 -9.55 4.80 -25.61
N LYS A 275 -9.77 5.99 -26.16
CA LYS A 275 -9.58 6.24 -27.59
C LYS A 275 -8.15 6.68 -27.84
N LEU A 276 -7.36 5.83 -28.51
CA LEU A 276 -5.98 6.15 -28.89
C LEU A 276 -5.89 6.76 -30.29
N ASN A 277 -4.86 7.58 -30.50
CA ASN A 277 -4.44 8.11 -31.81
C ASN A 277 -5.54 8.82 -32.62
N GLN A 278 -6.50 9.44 -31.95
CA GLN A 278 -7.56 10.20 -32.63
C GLN A 278 -6.99 11.50 -33.22
N PRO A 279 -7.55 12.00 -34.34
CA PRO A 279 -7.05 13.20 -35.02
C PRO A 279 -7.21 14.49 -34.20
N GLU A 280 -8.09 14.50 -33.20
CA GLU A 280 -8.33 15.64 -32.30
C GLU A 280 -8.24 15.20 -30.82
N ALA A 281 -9.37 15.11 -30.10
CA ALA A 281 -9.41 14.70 -28.71
C ALA A 281 -9.20 13.18 -28.57
N SER A 282 -8.01 12.79 -28.11
CA SER A 282 -7.65 11.41 -27.78
C SER A 282 -7.41 11.25 -26.28
N ASP A 283 -7.68 10.06 -25.76
CA ASP A 283 -7.34 9.70 -24.39
C ASP A 283 -5.85 9.32 -24.23
N GLY A 284 -5.15 9.11 -25.36
CA GLY A 284 -3.72 8.84 -25.41
C GLY A 284 -3.17 8.67 -26.82
N TRP A 285 -1.83 8.66 -26.92
CA TRP A 285 -1.07 8.54 -28.16
C TRP A 285 0.02 7.49 -28.02
N LEU A 286 0.11 6.60 -29.00
CA LEU A 286 1.14 5.56 -29.06
C LEU A 286 2.23 5.99 -30.06
N THR A 287 3.42 6.31 -29.59
CA THR A 287 4.62 6.49 -30.44
C THR A 287 5.34 5.16 -30.60
N GLU A 288 6.44 5.10 -31.38
CA GLU A 288 7.25 3.88 -31.52
C GLU A 288 7.86 3.42 -30.19
N ASP A 289 8.24 4.36 -29.34
CA ASP A 289 8.99 4.15 -28.11
C ASP A 289 8.11 4.13 -26.84
N ALA A 290 6.94 4.77 -26.86
CA ALA A 290 6.15 4.98 -25.65
C ALA A 290 4.64 5.06 -25.89
N LEU A 291 3.87 4.70 -24.86
CA LEU A 291 2.45 4.98 -24.75
C LEU A 291 2.23 6.20 -23.84
N TRP A 292 1.57 7.22 -24.37
CA TRP A 292 1.28 8.46 -23.66
C TRP A 292 -0.21 8.54 -23.35
N LEU A 293 -0.59 8.58 -22.07
CA LEU A 293 -2.00 8.61 -21.65
C LEU A 293 -2.32 9.90 -20.91
N VAL A 294 -3.47 10.51 -21.18
CA VAL A 294 -3.92 11.71 -20.45
C VAL A 294 -4.11 11.36 -18.97
N SER A 295 -3.30 11.97 -18.10
CA SER A 295 -3.10 11.51 -16.71
C SER A 295 -4.38 11.49 -15.89
N LYS A 296 -5.19 12.55 -15.99
CA LYS A 296 -6.47 12.62 -15.30
C LYS A 296 -7.45 11.54 -15.80
N THR A 297 -7.62 11.43 -17.11
CA THR A 297 -8.57 10.52 -17.74
C THR A 297 -8.28 9.07 -17.39
N VAL A 298 -7.02 8.64 -17.55
CA VAL A 298 -6.64 7.24 -17.28
C VAL A 298 -6.77 6.92 -15.80
N SER A 299 -6.38 7.81 -14.89
CA SER A 299 -6.51 7.55 -13.45
C SER A 299 -7.95 7.51 -12.96
N ASP A 300 -8.81 8.40 -13.46
CA ASP A 300 -10.23 8.40 -13.10
C ASP A 300 -10.93 7.13 -13.60
N LYS A 301 -10.69 6.74 -14.87
CA LYS A 301 -11.26 5.52 -15.45
C LYS A 301 -10.69 4.24 -14.80
N LEU A 302 -9.39 4.21 -14.49
CA LEU A 302 -8.75 3.03 -13.89
C LEU A 302 -9.25 2.80 -12.47
N ARG A 303 -9.34 3.87 -11.67
CA ARG A 303 -9.94 3.79 -10.33
C ARG A 303 -11.38 3.31 -10.42
N ALA A 304 -12.20 3.89 -11.29
CA ALA A 304 -13.59 3.49 -11.45
C ALA A 304 -13.73 2.00 -11.79
N HIS A 305 -12.93 1.51 -12.74
CA HIS A 305 -12.91 0.10 -13.12
C HIS A 305 -12.54 -0.80 -11.94
N LEU A 306 -11.44 -0.51 -11.25
CA LEU A 306 -10.97 -1.34 -10.13
C LEU A 306 -11.95 -1.34 -8.94
N LEU A 307 -12.55 -0.20 -8.62
CA LEU A 307 -13.59 -0.10 -7.59
C LEU A 307 -14.86 -0.88 -7.97
N SER A 308 -15.23 -0.89 -9.26
CA SER A 308 -16.36 -1.69 -9.75
C SER A 308 -16.12 -3.20 -9.67
N GLN A 309 -14.85 -3.62 -9.72
CA GLN A 309 -14.42 -5.01 -9.53
C GLN A 309 -14.26 -5.39 -8.04
N GLY A 310 -14.54 -4.46 -7.12
CA GLY A 310 -14.44 -4.70 -5.67
C GLY A 310 -13.02 -4.81 -5.16
N VAL A 311 -12.08 -4.17 -5.84
CA VAL A 311 -10.70 -4.10 -5.37
C VAL A 311 -10.61 -3.04 -4.26
N ASP A 312 -10.19 -3.46 -3.08
CA ASP A 312 -9.94 -2.57 -1.94
C ASP A 312 -8.51 -2.02 -1.98
N GLY A 313 -8.28 -0.88 -1.30
CA GLY A 313 -6.96 -0.25 -1.19
C GLY A 313 -6.57 0.68 -2.35
N ILE A 314 -7.50 1.01 -3.26
CA ILE A 314 -7.25 1.97 -4.33
C ILE A 314 -7.24 3.39 -3.75
N PRO A 315 -6.24 4.23 -4.07
CA PRO A 315 -6.19 5.58 -3.56
C PRO A 315 -7.37 6.46 -4.02
N ALA A 316 -7.85 7.32 -3.13
CA ALA A 316 -9.01 8.18 -3.39
C ALA A 316 -8.71 9.37 -4.33
N ASN A 317 -7.45 9.77 -4.48
CA ASN A 317 -7.04 10.92 -5.31
C ASN A 317 -6.09 10.48 -6.44
N ASN A 318 -6.03 11.28 -7.52
CA ASN A 318 -5.26 10.93 -8.71
C ASN A 318 -3.76 10.97 -8.46
N THR A 319 -3.28 11.87 -7.61
CA THR A 319 -1.86 11.96 -7.23
C THR A 319 -1.35 10.65 -6.62
N ALA A 320 -2.12 10.06 -5.72
CA ALA A 320 -1.77 8.78 -5.10
C ALA A 320 -1.90 7.61 -6.08
N VAL A 321 -2.81 7.66 -7.06
CA VAL A 321 -2.85 6.67 -8.15
C VAL A 321 -1.58 6.75 -9.01
N PHE A 322 -1.10 7.96 -9.31
CA PHE A 322 0.16 8.14 -10.06
C PHE A 322 1.34 7.51 -9.31
N ASN A 323 1.44 7.77 -8.01
CA ASN A 323 2.50 7.20 -7.17
C ASN A 323 2.41 5.67 -7.16
N VAL A 324 1.21 5.09 -6.94
CA VAL A 324 1.04 3.63 -6.96
C VAL A 324 1.44 3.01 -8.31
N LEU A 325 1.09 3.65 -9.43
CA LEU A 325 1.51 3.18 -10.75
C LEU A 325 3.04 3.29 -10.94
N GLN A 326 3.66 4.34 -10.39
CA GLN A 326 5.11 4.55 -10.42
C GLN A 326 5.86 3.56 -9.53
N ASP A 327 5.39 3.34 -8.29
CA ASP A 327 5.95 2.41 -7.29
C ASP A 327 5.94 0.96 -7.82
N HIS A 328 4.91 0.61 -8.59
CA HIS A 328 4.82 -0.69 -9.26
C HIS A 328 5.55 -0.76 -10.61
N GLY A 329 6.29 0.28 -10.99
CA GLY A 329 7.13 0.32 -12.19
C GLY A 329 6.35 0.28 -13.50
N MET A 330 5.10 0.76 -13.52
CA MET A 330 4.26 0.81 -14.72
C MET A 330 4.48 2.09 -15.53
N LEU A 331 5.02 3.14 -14.90
CA LEU A 331 5.27 4.43 -15.51
C LEU A 331 6.76 4.64 -15.77
N GLN A 332 7.08 5.27 -16.90
CA GLN A 332 8.39 5.82 -17.21
C GLN A 332 8.46 7.24 -16.61
N PRO A 333 9.30 7.49 -15.59
CA PRO A 333 9.35 8.78 -14.89
C PRO A 333 10.00 9.87 -15.74
N THR A 334 9.72 11.13 -15.42
CA THR A 334 10.44 12.28 -15.96
C THR A 334 11.90 12.27 -15.51
N LEU A 335 12.73 13.14 -16.11
CA LEU A 335 14.14 13.34 -15.70
C LEU A 335 14.28 13.70 -14.22
N ASP A 336 13.27 14.38 -13.65
CA ASP A 336 13.22 14.74 -12.22
C ASP A 336 12.57 13.66 -11.33
N GLY A 337 12.35 12.45 -11.86
CA GLY A 337 11.75 11.34 -11.11
C GLY A 337 10.24 11.44 -10.87
N LYS A 338 9.51 12.34 -11.57
CA LYS A 338 8.06 12.53 -11.39
C LYS A 338 7.25 11.63 -12.34
N ALA A 339 6.05 11.25 -11.93
CA ALA A 339 5.14 10.42 -12.75
C ALA A 339 4.51 11.15 -13.95
N ILE A 340 4.35 12.48 -13.87
CA ILE A 340 3.59 13.27 -14.85
C ILE A 340 4.54 13.99 -15.81
N TRP A 341 4.33 13.78 -17.09
CA TRP A 341 4.97 14.51 -18.18
C TRP A 341 4.12 15.68 -18.63
N ARG A 342 4.74 16.82 -18.97
CA ARG A 342 4.11 17.87 -19.75
C ARG A 342 4.63 17.78 -21.17
N ALA A 343 3.73 17.55 -22.12
CA ALA A 343 4.11 17.37 -23.52
C ALA A 343 3.07 17.97 -24.45
N THR A 344 3.56 18.52 -25.55
CA THR A 344 2.79 19.07 -26.63
C THR A 344 2.63 18.02 -27.73
N VAL A 345 1.37 17.68 -28.03
CA VAL A 345 1.03 16.71 -29.08
C VAL A 345 0.65 17.49 -30.33
N THR A 346 1.29 17.18 -31.45
CA THR A 346 0.99 17.78 -32.76
C THR A 346 0.53 16.71 -33.74
N SER A 347 -0.68 16.85 -34.28
CA SER A 347 -1.24 15.95 -35.29
C SER A 347 -0.64 16.21 -36.67
N SER A 348 -0.79 15.25 -37.58
CA SER A 348 -0.43 15.41 -38.99
C SER A 348 -1.28 16.46 -39.72
N THR A 349 -2.39 16.91 -39.13
CA THR A 349 -3.27 17.95 -39.68
C THR A 349 -2.91 19.36 -39.18
N GLY A 350 -1.87 19.50 -38.35
CA GLY A 350 -1.40 20.77 -37.81
C GLY A 350 -2.07 21.21 -36.51
N TRP A 351 -2.97 20.41 -35.93
CA TRP A 351 -3.52 20.65 -34.59
C TRP A 351 -2.45 20.39 -33.53
N SER A 352 -2.31 21.29 -32.56
CA SER A 352 -1.31 21.17 -31.50
C SER A 352 -1.88 21.60 -30.15
N HIS A 353 -1.63 20.81 -29.10
CA HIS A 353 -2.11 21.11 -27.75
C HIS A 353 -1.22 20.46 -26.68
N SER A 354 -1.02 21.16 -25.56
CA SER A 354 -0.20 20.67 -24.43
C SER A 354 -1.05 19.92 -23.41
N PHE A 355 -0.56 18.75 -22.99
CA PHE A 355 -1.24 17.86 -22.06
C PHE A 355 -0.35 17.48 -20.88
N THR A 356 -0.99 17.05 -19.79
CA THR A 356 -0.35 16.31 -18.71
C THR A 356 -0.54 14.81 -18.96
N LEU A 357 0.55 14.10 -19.20
CA LEU A 357 0.55 12.72 -19.67
C LEU A 357 1.27 11.79 -18.68
N LEU A 358 0.83 10.54 -18.64
CA LEU A 358 1.60 9.42 -18.09
C LEU A 358 2.29 8.71 -19.26
N ARG A 359 3.57 8.39 -19.10
CA ARG A 359 4.35 7.66 -20.10
C ARG A 359 4.50 6.21 -19.65
N LEU A 360 4.17 5.26 -20.51
CA LEU A 360 4.24 3.82 -20.23
C LEU A 360 5.04 3.11 -21.31
N SER A 361 5.68 2.00 -20.94
CA SER A 361 6.26 1.10 -21.94
C SER A 361 5.14 0.38 -22.70
N PRO A 362 5.14 0.40 -24.04
CA PRO A 362 4.15 -0.32 -24.85
C PRO A 362 4.12 -1.83 -24.55
N ALA A 363 5.27 -2.42 -24.22
CA ALA A 363 5.42 -3.83 -23.87
C ALA A 363 4.72 -4.21 -22.55
N LEU A 364 4.33 -3.24 -21.72
CA LEU A 364 3.50 -3.50 -20.55
C LEU A 364 2.08 -3.91 -20.96
N ILE A 365 1.59 -3.37 -22.07
CA ILE A 365 0.20 -3.48 -22.50
C ILE A 365 0.04 -4.53 -23.60
N TRP A 366 0.88 -4.45 -24.65
CA TRP A 366 0.75 -5.28 -25.85
C TRP A 366 1.97 -6.15 -26.08
N GLU A 367 1.73 -7.36 -26.56
CA GLU A 367 2.76 -8.20 -27.18
C GLU A 367 3.19 -7.61 -28.54
N PRO A 368 4.41 -7.89 -29.03
CA PRO A 368 4.94 -7.30 -30.27
C PRO A 368 4.03 -7.42 -31.51
N GLY A 369 3.21 -8.47 -31.58
CA GLY A 369 2.28 -8.72 -32.70
C GLY A 369 0.87 -8.13 -32.54
N GLU A 370 0.52 -7.62 -31.35
CA GLU A 370 -0.83 -7.10 -31.04
C GLU A 370 -0.86 -5.56 -30.92
N ARG A 371 0.27 -4.91 -31.24
CA ARG A 371 0.45 -3.48 -31.05
C ARG A 371 -0.32 -2.66 -32.10
N PRO A 372 -1.11 -1.65 -31.69
CA PRO A 372 -1.77 -0.74 -32.62
C PRO A 372 -0.78 0.07 -33.47
N VAL A 373 -1.25 0.58 -34.61
CA VAL A 373 -0.45 1.44 -35.50
C VAL A 373 0.00 2.70 -34.73
N PRO A 374 1.30 3.06 -34.77
CA PRO A 374 1.79 4.27 -34.13
C PRO A 374 1.10 5.54 -34.65
N PHE A 375 0.99 6.53 -33.78
CA PHE A 375 0.47 7.85 -34.10
C PHE A 375 1.37 8.53 -35.15
N ALA A 376 0.76 9.02 -36.22
CA ALA A 376 1.48 9.66 -37.33
C ALA A 376 1.98 11.09 -37.00
N GLY A 377 1.54 11.68 -35.89
CA GLY A 377 2.00 12.97 -35.40
C GLY A 377 3.17 12.85 -34.42
N THR A 378 3.53 13.95 -33.77
CA THR A 378 4.67 14.02 -32.84
C THR A 378 4.23 14.37 -31.43
N VAL A 379 4.87 13.77 -30.43
CA VAL A 379 4.74 14.12 -29.01
C VAL A 379 6.06 14.73 -28.55
N ALA A 380 6.09 16.04 -28.33
CA ALA A 380 7.28 16.77 -27.88
C ALA A 380 7.18 17.11 -26.40
N ILE A 381 8.20 16.77 -25.62
CA ILE A 381 8.24 17.06 -24.18
C ILE A 381 8.59 18.53 -23.98
N ASP A 382 7.83 19.23 -23.14
CA ASP A 382 8.09 20.64 -22.84
C ASP A 382 9.30 20.72 -21.88
N THR A 383 10.49 21.08 -22.38
CA THR A 383 11.74 21.14 -21.58
C THR A 383 11.97 22.49 -20.87
N ALA A 384 10.94 23.31 -20.70
CA ALA A 384 11.07 24.59 -20.02
C ALA A 384 10.98 24.42 -18.49
N SER A 385 12.09 24.71 -17.81
CA SER A 385 12.20 24.81 -16.36
C SER A 385 11.07 25.61 -15.73
N ALA A 386 10.64 25.18 -14.54
CA ALA A 386 9.70 25.89 -13.69
C ALA A 386 10.22 27.30 -13.37
N ASP A 387 9.71 28.31 -14.07
CA ASP A 387 9.52 29.66 -13.52
C ASP A 387 8.61 30.47 -14.45
N LYS A 388 7.63 31.14 -13.81
CA LYS A 388 6.51 31.94 -14.36
C LYS A 388 5.30 31.16 -14.89
N ALA A 389 4.35 30.94 -13.98
CA ALA A 389 2.93 30.96 -14.28
C ALA A 389 2.23 31.91 -13.30
N ALA A 390 2.42 33.22 -13.51
CA ALA A 390 1.44 34.23 -13.19
C ALA A 390 1.10 34.94 -14.50
N ASP A 391 -0.19 35.02 -14.77
CA ASP A 391 -0.87 35.71 -15.87
C ASP A 391 -0.65 35.21 -17.31
N THR A 392 -1.66 34.51 -17.81
CA THR A 392 -2.13 34.74 -19.18
C THR A 392 -3.64 34.59 -19.22
N SER A 393 -4.31 35.70 -18.95
CA SER A 393 -5.72 35.92 -19.23
C SER A 393 -5.96 35.93 -20.74
N LEU A 394 -7.00 35.21 -21.18
CA LEU A 394 -7.58 35.34 -22.51
C LEU A 394 -8.20 36.75 -22.66
N PRO A 395 -8.17 37.37 -23.86
CA PRO A 395 -8.66 38.73 -24.06
C PRO A 395 -10.19 38.78 -24.12
N PRO A 396 -10.85 39.77 -23.49
CA PRO A 396 -12.26 40.07 -23.74
C PRO A 396 -12.41 41.08 -24.89
N PRO A 397 -13.60 41.14 -25.54
CA PRO A 397 -13.84 42.02 -26.67
C PRO A 397 -14.06 43.47 -26.22
N THR A 398 -13.78 44.38 -27.16
CA THR A 398 -13.89 45.84 -27.08
C THR A 398 -15.30 46.36 -26.81
N ALA A 399 -15.45 47.31 -25.87
CA ALA A 399 -16.36 48.45 -25.99
C ALA A 399 -16.03 49.56 -24.96
N ASP A 400 -15.60 50.69 -25.51
CA ASP A 400 -15.77 52.09 -25.11
C ASP A 400 -15.37 52.68 -23.74
N ALA A 401 -14.69 53.81 -23.89
CA ALA A 401 -14.06 54.66 -22.90
C ALA A 401 -15.03 55.54 -22.10
N LYS A 402 -14.68 55.85 -20.84
CA LYS A 402 -14.44 57.24 -20.42
C LYS A 402 -13.68 57.34 -19.09
N ALA A 403 -12.68 58.21 -19.09
CA ALA A 403 -11.83 58.58 -17.97
C ALA A 403 -12.48 59.60 -17.03
N ALA A 404 -12.11 59.55 -15.74
CA ALA A 404 -11.88 60.73 -14.91
C ALA A 404 -11.01 60.37 -13.69
N SER A 405 -9.99 61.20 -13.48
CA SER A 405 -8.98 61.17 -12.41
C SER A 405 -9.42 62.02 -11.21
N ALA A 406 -9.02 61.67 -9.98
CA ALA A 406 -8.34 62.55 -9.02
C ALA A 406 -8.33 61.96 -7.58
N SER A 407 -7.12 61.63 -7.14
CA SER A 407 -6.39 62.01 -5.91
C SER A 407 -7.09 62.31 -4.56
N GLN A 408 -6.31 62.01 -3.49
CA GLN A 408 -6.30 62.56 -2.10
C GLN A 408 -7.33 61.95 -1.11
N GLU A 409 -7.06 61.69 0.17
CA GLU A 409 -5.90 61.84 1.06
C GLU A 409 -6.12 60.99 2.34
N ALA A 410 -5.15 61.04 3.26
CA ALA A 410 -4.91 60.24 4.46
C ALA A 410 -6.02 60.13 5.54
N LEU A 411 -6.05 58.93 6.16
CA LEU A 411 -6.12 58.54 7.60
C LEU A 411 -6.29 59.66 8.65
N PRO A 412 -6.91 59.43 9.85
CA PRO A 412 -6.45 58.40 10.82
C PRO A 412 -7.46 57.80 11.84
N TRP A 413 -6.99 56.74 12.55
CA TRP A 413 -7.18 56.28 13.97
C TRP A 413 -8.60 56.25 14.62
N GLU A 414 -9.00 55.33 15.51
CA GLU A 414 -8.29 54.62 16.59
C GLU A 414 -9.09 53.41 17.16
N GLU A 415 -8.34 52.60 17.90
CA GLU A 415 -8.50 51.41 18.75
C GLU A 415 -9.81 51.03 19.49
N ALA A 416 -10.03 49.71 19.56
CA ALA A 416 -10.11 48.94 20.82
C ALA A 416 -9.86 47.44 20.47
N GLY A 417 -8.73 46.82 20.85
CA GLY A 417 -8.53 46.16 22.15
C GLY A 417 -9.46 44.94 22.29
N SER A 418 -9.04 43.67 22.22
CA SER A 418 -8.06 43.08 23.13
C SER A 418 -7.56 41.71 22.63
N THR A 419 -6.33 41.42 23.04
CA THR A 419 -5.45 40.30 22.71
C THR A 419 -5.66 39.11 23.67
N ALA A 420 -5.46 37.89 23.17
CA ALA A 420 -4.82 36.81 23.94
C ALA A 420 -4.28 35.72 23.01
N SER A 421 -2.96 35.63 22.98
CA SER A 421 -2.15 34.59 22.32
C SER A 421 -2.29 33.25 23.03
N ILE A 422 -2.43 32.15 22.29
CA ILE A 422 -2.14 30.79 22.79
C ILE A 422 -1.25 30.07 21.76
N HIS A 423 -0.09 29.62 22.25
CA HIS A 423 1.00 28.95 21.53
C HIS A 423 0.60 27.63 20.82
N PRO A 424 1.36 27.20 19.79
CA PRO A 424 1.21 25.89 19.17
C PRO A 424 1.84 24.80 20.06
N PRO A 425 1.27 23.58 20.15
CA PRO A 425 1.86 22.51 20.93
C PRO A 425 2.98 21.79 20.16
N LYS A 426 4.04 21.44 20.90
CA LYS A 426 5.15 20.55 20.51
C LYS A 426 4.66 19.11 20.24
N PRO A 427 5.39 18.33 19.43
CA PRO A 427 5.06 16.93 19.17
C PRO A 427 5.27 16.07 20.43
N GLN A 428 4.23 15.36 20.85
CA GLN A 428 4.31 14.33 21.90
C GLN A 428 4.45 12.96 21.26
N VAL A 429 5.41 12.20 21.79
CA VAL A 429 5.72 10.80 21.49
C VAL A 429 4.52 9.92 21.81
N MET A 430 3.99 9.19 20.83
CA MET A 430 3.04 8.10 21.03
C MET A 430 3.75 6.77 20.83
N SER A 431 4.40 6.28 21.88
CA SER A 431 4.89 4.90 21.97
C SER A 431 4.26 4.30 23.22
N ASP A 432 3.04 3.75 23.10
CA ASP A 432 2.52 2.84 24.15
C ASP A 432 1.24 2.03 23.80
N VAL A 433 0.89 1.84 22.51
CA VAL A 433 -0.33 1.08 22.14
C VAL A 433 -0.05 -0.14 21.25
N VAL A 434 1.22 -0.40 20.93
CA VAL A 434 1.68 -1.55 20.11
C VAL A 434 2.19 -2.73 20.96
N GLU A 435 2.15 -2.59 22.29
CA GLU A 435 2.81 -3.50 23.23
C GLU A 435 1.94 -4.71 23.62
N ASP A 436 0.61 -4.58 23.61
CA ASP A 436 -0.31 -5.48 24.33
C ASP A 436 -0.99 -6.57 23.46
N MET A 437 -0.77 -6.57 22.13
CA MET A 437 -1.35 -7.59 21.22
C MET A 437 -0.37 -8.70 20.80
N LEU A 438 0.88 -8.65 21.27
CA LEU A 438 1.88 -9.71 21.03
C LEU A 438 1.97 -10.73 22.18
N ALA A 439 1.29 -10.51 23.31
CA ALA A 439 1.37 -11.34 24.51
C ALA A 439 0.20 -12.32 24.73
N MET A 440 -0.87 -12.28 23.92
CA MET A 440 -2.07 -13.12 24.14
C MET A 440 -2.53 -13.87 22.89
N VAL A 441 -1.79 -14.89 22.46
CA VAL A 441 -2.34 -16.17 21.92
C VAL A 441 -1.21 -17.20 22.03
N GLY A 442 -1.10 -17.82 23.20
CA GLY A 442 -0.12 -18.85 23.49
C GLY A 442 -0.54 -19.60 24.73
N MET A 443 -1.64 -20.35 24.64
CA MET A 443 -2.02 -21.45 25.53
C MET A 443 -3.40 -21.97 25.11
N ALA A 444 -3.41 -23.09 24.39
CA ALA A 444 -4.42 -24.15 24.48
C ALA A 444 -4.04 -25.26 23.48
N SER A 445 -3.31 -26.26 23.96
CA SER A 445 -3.23 -27.57 23.32
C SER A 445 -3.89 -28.61 24.21
N ALA A 446 -4.58 -29.54 23.54
CA ALA A 446 -4.91 -30.91 23.93
C ALA A 446 -6.23 -31.17 24.69
N GLN A 447 -6.82 -32.32 24.30
CA GLN A 447 -7.97 -33.09 24.81
C GLN A 447 -9.33 -32.72 24.17
N ASP A 448 -10.11 -33.60 23.53
CA ASP A 448 -10.12 -35.07 23.48
C ASP A 448 -10.68 -35.62 22.14
N VAL A 449 -10.33 -36.88 21.89
CA VAL A 449 -10.78 -37.76 20.81
C VAL A 449 -12.15 -38.34 21.15
N GLU A 450 -13.10 -38.37 20.22
CA GLU A 450 -14.04 -39.49 20.14
C GLU A 450 -14.59 -39.70 18.72
N THR A 451 -14.46 -40.94 18.28
CA THR A 451 -14.81 -41.55 17.01
C THR A 451 -16.30 -41.88 16.90
N ALA A 452 -16.91 -41.71 15.73
CA ALA A 452 -17.97 -42.60 15.26
C ALA A 452 -18.13 -42.56 13.73
N SER A 453 -17.99 -43.75 13.14
CA SER A 453 -18.25 -44.17 11.76
C SER A 453 -19.75 -44.23 11.42
N HIS A 454 -20.14 -43.92 10.17
CA HIS A 454 -20.65 -44.91 9.20
C HIS A 454 -21.28 -44.27 7.94
N ASP A 455 -20.92 -44.90 6.82
CA ASP A 455 -21.73 -45.25 5.64
C ASP A 455 -22.32 -44.18 4.72
N ALA A 456 -21.70 -44.13 3.53
CA ALA A 456 -22.42 -43.95 2.25
C ALA A 456 -23.21 -45.23 1.91
N PRO A 457 -24.22 -45.13 1.02
CA PRO A 457 -23.93 -45.72 -0.29
C PRO A 457 -24.42 -44.92 -1.50
N ASP A 458 -23.68 -45.21 -2.56
CA ASP A 458 -23.77 -44.88 -3.97
C ASP A 458 -25.06 -45.40 -4.65
N MET A 459 -25.55 -44.71 -5.67
CA MET A 459 -26.22 -45.30 -6.84
C MET A 459 -26.45 -44.25 -7.96
N ARG A 460 -25.74 -44.46 -9.07
CA ARG A 460 -26.06 -43.94 -10.43
C ARG A 460 -27.10 -44.87 -11.11
N PRO A 461 -27.38 -44.70 -12.42
CA PRO A 461 -28.13 -43.64 -13.10
C PRO A 461 -29.33 -44.24 -13.87
N ASP A 462 -30.26 -43.44 -14.39
CA ASP A 462 -31.11 -43.92 -15.50
C ASP A 462 -31.63 -42.78 -16.38
N VAL A 463 -31.53 -43.02 -17.68
CA VAL A 463 -32.14 -42.28 -18.79
C VAL A 463 -33.10 -43.23 -19.48
N PRO A 464 -34.28 -42.76 -19.94
CA PRO A 464 -34.60 -43.03 -21.32
C PRO A 464 -35.19 -41.84 -22.10
N GLU A 465 -35.07 -42.00 -23.40
CA GLU A 465 -35.32 -41.13 -24.54
C GLU A 465 -36.72 -41.36 -25.14
N SER A 466 -37.43 -40.29 -25.56
CA SER A 466 -38.03 -40.12 -26.91
C SER A 466 -39.23 -39.15 -26.98
N ALA A 467 -39.03 -38.13 -27.83
CA ALA A 467 -39.91 -37.57 -28.87
C ALA A 467 -41.37 -37.17 -28.59
N SER A 468 -41.69 -35.88 -28.81
CA SER A 468 -42.66 -35.45 -29.83
C SER A 468 -42.63 -33.92 -30.03
N VAL A 469 -42.79 -33.53 -31.29
CA VAL A 469 -42.69 -32.20 -31.89
C VAL A 469 -44.02 -31.43 -31.76
N ALA A 470 -43.98 -30.17 -31.30
CA ALA A 470 -45.03 -29.19 -31.57
C ALA A 470 -44.47 -27.75 -31.48
N ALA A 471 -44.91 -26.91 -32.41
CA ALA A 471 -44.32 -25.65 -32.81
C ALA A 471 -44.34 -24.54 -31.74
N LEU A 472 -43.27 -23.73 -31.70
CA LEU A 472 -43.14 -22.50 -30.91
C LEU A 472 -43.25 -21.27 -31.82
N PRO A 473 -44.00 -20.21 -31.43
CA PRO A 473 -43.95 -18.92 -32.09
C PRO A 473 -42.70 -18.14 -31.65
N SER A 474 -42.13 -17.40 -32.62
CA SER A 474 -40.99 -16.51 -32.47
C SER A 474 -41.10 -15.60 -31.24
N SER A 475 -40.27 -15.85 -30.24
CA SER A 475 -40.04 -14.93 -29.12
C SER A 475 -38.62 -14.41 -29.23
N GLN A 476 -38.52 -13.16 -29.66
CA GLN A 476 -37.28 -12.41 -29.71
C GLN A 476 -36.62 -12.46 -28.33
N THR A 477 -35.43 -13.05 -28.27
CA THR A 477 -34.52 -12.90 -27.14
C THR A 477 -33.89 -11.51 -27.24
N PRO A 478 -34.07 -10.59 -26.26
CA PRO A 478 -33.19 -9.45 -26.18
C PRO A 478 -31.87 -9.96 -25.59
N ALA A 479 -30.81 -9.91 -26.39
CA ALA A 479 -29.44 -9.90 -25.88
C ALA A 479 -29.31 -8.77 -24.83
N PRO A 480 -28.62 -8.98 -23.70
CA PRO A 480 -28.38 -7.90 -22.75
C PRO A 480 -27.34 -6.94 -23.33
N ALA A 481 -27.81 -5.92 -24.04
CA ALA A 481 -27.03 -4.72 -24.30
C ALA A 481 -26.84 -3.99 -22.95
N LEU A 482 -25.62 -3.94 -22.45
CA LEU A 482 -25.22 -3.05 -21.36
C LEU A 482 -25.24 -1.61 -21.87
N SER A 483 -26.42 -1.03 -22.03
CA SER A 483 -26.58 0.41 -22.19
C SER A 483 -26.11 1.10 -20.91
N ALA A 484 -25.10 1.96 -21.02
CA ALA A 484 -24.61 2.79 -19.93
C ALA A 484 -25.76 3.63 -19.34
N THR A 485 -26.35 3.17 -18.24
CA THR A 485 -27.39 3.89 -17.51
C THR A 485 -26.82 5.21 -16.99
N LYS A 486 -27.50 6.32 -17.29
CA LYS A 486 -27.09 7.65 -16.81
C LYS A 486 -27.09 7.67 -15.27
N PRO A 487 -26.09 8.31 -14.63
CA PRO A 487 -26.10 8.49 -13.18
C PRO A 487 -27.38 9.20 -12.71
N SER A 488 -28.09 8.62 -11.75
CA SER A 488 -29.33 9.13 -11.15
C SER A 488 -29.50 8.62 -9.72
N GLY A 489 -30.55 9.05 -9.01
CA GLY A 489 -30.88 8.51 -7.69
C GLY A 489 -31.25 7.02 -7.74
N GLU A 490 -32.02 6.62 -8.77
CA GLU A 490 -32.40 5.23 -9.00
C GLU A 490 -31.17 4.37 -9.33
N HIS A 491 -30.26 4.91 -10.14
CA HIS A 491 -29.00 4.24 -10.46
C HIS A 491 -28.13 4.05 -9.21
N PHE A 492 -28.06 5.04 -8.32
CA PHE A 492 -27.40 4.92 -7.02
C PHE A 492 -28.00 3.79 -6.17
N MET A 493 -29.33 3.68 -6.09
CA MET A 493 -29.99 2.59 -5.36
C MET A 493 -29.78 1.22 -6.00
N ALA A 494 -29.76 1.13 -7.34
CA ALA A 494 -29.42 -0.10 -8.05
C ALA A 494 -27.96 -0.52 -7.81
N TRP A 495 -27.04 0.46 -7.83
CA TRP A 495 -25.62 0.26 -7.53
C TRP A 495 -25.41 -0.26 -6.10
N LEU A 496 -26.10 0.33 -5.12
CA LEU A 496 -26.07 -0.09 -3.72
C LEU A 496 -26.53 -1.56 -3.57
N ARG A 497 -27.70 -1.90 -4.12
CA ARG A 497 -28.24 -3.28 -4.09
C ARG A 497 -27.27 -4.28 -4.74
N LYS A 498 -26.77 -3.97 -5.94
CA LYS A 498 -25.82 -4.84 -6.65
C LYS A 498 -24.50 -4.98 -5.90
N GLY A 499 -24.00 -3.90 -5.30
CA GLY A 499 -22.76 -3.90 -4.52
C GLY A 499 -22.86 -4.79 -3.28
N ILE A 500 -23.98 -4.77 -2.57
CA ILE A 500 -24.21 -5.64 -1.41
C ILE A 500 -24.40 -7.09 -1.86
N ALA A 501 -25.23 -7.35 -2.88
CA ALA A 501 -25.48 -8.70 -3.37
C ALA A 501 -24.22 -9.41 -3.89
N SER A 502 -23.32 -8.66 -4.54
CA SER A 502 -22.02 -9.15 -5.02
C SER A 502 -20.93 -9.16 -3.93
N ARG A 503 -21.25 -8.79 -2.68
CA ARG A 503 -20.31 -8.64 -1.54
C ARG A 503 -19.17 -7.64 -1.79
N ARG A 504 -19.34 -6.76 -2.78
CA ARG A 504 -18.42 -5.66 -3.11
C ARG A 504 -18.51 -4.50 -2.13
N LEU A 505 -19.70 -4.26 -1.58
CA LEU A 505 -19.93 -3.34 -0.48
C LEU A 505 -20.16 -4.16 0.79
N ILE A 506 -19.21 -4.09 1.71
CA ILE A 506 -19.29 -4.75 3.01
C ILE A 506 -20.32 -4.00 3.87
N ILE A 507 -21.11 -4.77 4.62
CA ILE A 507 -22.12 -4.26 5.56
C ILE A 507 -21.74 -4.63 6.99
N ASN A 508 -22.11 -3.81 7.97
CA ASN A 508 -21.90 -4.09 9.41
C ASN A 508 -20.44 -4.34 9.86
N ASP A 509 -19.44 -3.97 9.05
CA ASP A 509 -18.01 -3.97 9.40
C ASP A 509 -17.59 -2.55 9.89
N ALA A 510 -16.49 -2.45 10.63
CA ALA A 510 -15.95 -1.17 11.13
C ALA A 510 -15.68 -0.13 10.04
N LYS A 511 -15.41 -0.55 8.79
CA LYS A 511 -15.21 0.34 7.63
C LYS A 511 -16.37 0.33 6.63
N ALA A 512 -17.50 -0.31 6.97
CA ALA A 512 -18.65 -0.39 6.08
C ALA A 512 -19.28 1.00 5.83
N LEU A 513 -19.82 1.19 4.62
CA LEU A 513 -20.58 2.39 4.25
C LEU A 513 -22.10 2.20 4.41
N VAL A 514 -22.51 0.97 4.74
CA VAL A 514 -23.90 0.56 4.95
C VAL A 514 -23.94 -0.30 6.21
N HIS A 515 -24.89 0.00 7.10
CA HIS A 515 -25.14 -0.79 8.29
C HIS A 515 -26.63 -1.10 8.42
N SER A 516 -26.98 -2.10 9.24
CA SER A 516 -28.32 -2.26 9.79
C SER A 516 -28.38 -1.65 11.18
N VAL A 517 -29.30 -0.72 11.43
CA VAL A 517 -29.52 -0.09 12.75
C VAL A 517 -31.02 0.11 12.93
N SER A 518 -31.54 -0.25 14.11
CA SER A 518 -32.98 -0.13 14.42
C SER A 518 -33.87 -0.77 13.36
N ASP A 519 -33.49 -1.97 12.93
CA ASP A 519 -34.20 -2.83 11.97
C ASP A 519 -34.37 -2.20 10.57
N THR A 520 -33.54 -1.21 10.23
CA THR A 520 -33.50 -0.62 8.89
C THR A 520 -32.06 -0.40 8.40
N ALA A 521 -31.93 -0.13 7.11
CA ALA A 521 -30.66 0.21 6.48
C ALA A 521 -30.22 1.64 6.84
N TYR A 522 -28.95 1.78 7.23
CA TYR A 522 -28.27 3.03 7.53
C TYR A 522 -27.14 3.28 6.52
N LEU A 523 -27.25 4.36 5.75
CA LEU A 523 -26.29 4.76 4.72
C LEU A 523 -25.36 5.85 5.26
N VAL A 524 -24.05 5.56 5.38
CA VAL A 524 -23.07 6.48 5.97
C VAL A 524 -22.76 7.64 5.01
N SER A 525 -23.00 8.87 5.44
CA SER A 525 -22.77 10.10 4.67
C SER A 525 -21.56 10.88 5.22
N PRO A 526 -20.69 11.46 4.36
CA PRO A 526 -20.77 11.50 2.90
C PRO A 526 -20.19 10.25 2.20
N GLY A 527 -19.63 9.31 2.96
CA GLY A 527 -18.78 8.23 2.42
C GLY A 527 -19.43 7.37 1.34
N VAL A 528 -20.70 6.98 1.49
CA VAL A 528 -21.42 6.17 0.51
C VAL A 528 -21.58 6.88 -0.84
N PHE A 529 -21.84 8.19 -0.82
CA PHE A 529 -22.01 9.02 -2.03
C PHE A 529 -20.67 9.32 -2.69
N GLN A 530 -19.63 9.54 -1.88
CA GLN A 530 -18.26 9.68 -2.38
C GLN A 530 -17.80 8.41 -3.10
N ARG A 531 -18.08 7.24 -2.51
CA ARG A 531 -17.74 5.94 -3.11
C ARG A 531 -18.45 5.74 -4.46
N TYR A 532 -19.74 6.03 -4.53
CA TYR A 532 -20.48 5.97 -5.80
C TYR A 532 -19.91 6.96 -6.84
N ALA A 533 -19.65 8.22 -6.45
CA ALA A 533 -19.09 9.21 -7.36
C ALA A 533 -17.72 8.81 -7.92
N GLN A 534 -16.87 8.16 -7.10
CA GLN A 534 -15.58 7.63 -7.54
C GLN A 534 -15.69 6.50 -8.57
N GLU A 535 -16.79 5.73 -8.54
CA GLU A 535 -17.06 4.64 -9.48
C GLU A 535 -17.74 5.10 -10.77
N HIS A 536 -18.29 6.31 -10.78
CA HIS A 536 -19.04 6.86 -11.89
C HIS A 536 -18.49 8.25 -12.30
N PRO A 537 -17.35 8.31 -13.00
CA PRO A 537 -16.72 9.58 -13.39
C PRO A 537 -17.61 10.54 -14.20
N GLN A 538 -18.68 10.03 -14.82
CA GLN A 538 -19.66 10.87 -15.53
C GLN A 538 -20.39 11.84 -14.57
N VAL A 539 -20.44 11.54 -13.26
CA VAL A 539 -21.03 12.40 -12.23
C VAL A 539 -20.33 13.75 -12.18
N SER A 540 -19.00 13.82 -12.36
CA SER A 540 -18.27 15.08 -12.28
C SER A 540 -18.70 16.10 -13.33
N ALA A 541 -19.09 15.63 -14.53
CA ALA A 541 -19.61 16.52 -15.57
C ALA A 541 -21.01 17.07 -15.20
N LEU A 542 -21.87 16.22 -14.65
CA LEU A 542 -23.24 16.58 -14.23
C LEU A 542 -23.23 17.50 -13.00
N ALA A 543 -22.34 17.24 -12.04
CA ALA A 543 -22.20 18.04 -10.83
C ALA A 543 -21.70 19.46 -11.13
N LYS A 544 -20.75 19.61 -12.07
CA LYS A 544 -20.26 20.91 -12.55
C LYS A 544 -21.34 21.77 -13.20
N GLN A 545 -22.27 21.16 -13.95
CA GLN A 545 -23.38 21.90 -14.56
C GLN A 545 -24.32 22.53 -13.52
N GLU A 546 -24.34 21.98 -12.30
CA GLU A 546 -25.17 22.48 -11.20
C GLU A 546 -24.34 23.08 -10.06
N GLU A 547 -23.08 23.47 -10.32
CA GLU A 547 -22.15 24.10 -9.36
C GLU A 547 -22.03 23.38 -8.01
N GLN A 548 -21.99 22.04 -8.04
CA GLN A 548 -21.93 21.20 -6.85
C GLN A 548 -20.71 20.29 -6.85
N SER A 549 -20.31 19.85 -5.67
CA SER A 549 -19.35 18.74 -5.56
C SER A 549 -20.00 17.42 -5.95
N ASP A 550 -19.21 16.49 -6.50
CA ASP A 550 -19.69 15.23 -7.08
C ASP A 550 -20.57 14.43 -6.11
N TRP A 551 -20.15 14.30 -4.85
CA TRP A 551 -20.91 13.54 -3.84
C TRP A 551 -22.20 14.25 -3.41
N GLN A 552 -22.22 15.58 -3.34
CA GLN A 552 -23.44 16.35 -3.03
C GLN A 552 -24.47 16.22 -4.14
N TRP A 553 -24.03 16.21 -5.40
CA TRP A 553 -24.93 16.02 -6.53
C TRP A 553 -25.65 14.66 -6.43
N VAL A 554 -24.92 13.59 -6.13
CA VAL A 554 -25.50 12.24 -5.93
C VAL A 554 -26.43 12.22 -4.72
N GLN A 555 -26.00 12.81 -3.60
CA GLN A 555 -26.80 12.88 -2.38
C GLN A 555 -28.15 13.58 -2.63
N LYS A 556 -28.18 14.73 -3.33
CA LYS A 556 -29.44 15.40 -3.68
C LYS A 556 -30.31 14.56 -4.60
N ARG A 557 -29.73 13.81 -5.54
CA ARG A 557 -30.49 12.90 -6.42
C ARG A 557 -31.10 11.75 -5.63
N PHE A 558 -30.38 11.20 -4.65
CA PHE A 558 -30.93 10.22 -3.71
C PHE A 558 -32.06 10.84 -2.86
N GLU A 559 -31.86 12.03 -2.30
CA GLU A 559 -32.87 12.69 -1.46
C GLU A 559 -34.18 12.95 -2.22
N ARG A 560 -34.13 13.26 -3.52
CA ARG A 560 -35.33 13.44 -4.36
C ARG A 560 -36.19 12.17 -4.47
N LEU A 561 -35.61 10.99 -4.26
CA LEU A 561 -36.37 9.73 -4.25
C LEU A 561 -37.23 9.56 -2.99
N GLN A 562 -36.98 10.34 -1.93
CA GLN A 562 -37.71 10.29 -0.66
C GLN A 562 -37.77 8.87 -0.03
N LEU A 563 -36.72 8.07 -0.24
CA LEU A 563 -36.61 6.73 0.34
C LEU A 563 -36.06 6.74 1.78
N HIS A 564 -35.55 7.88 2.24
CA HIS A 564 -34.99 8.06 3.58
C HIS A 564 -36.01 8.63 4.57
N ARG A 565 -35.83 8.29 5.85
CA ARG A 565 -36.60 8.85 6.96
C ARG A 565 -36.15 10.28 7.26
N LYS A 566 -37.12 11.17 7.50
CA LYS A 566 -36.88 12.52 8.00
C LYS A 566 -37.02 12.54 9.51
N GLN A 567 -36.17 13.32 10.17
CA GLN A 567 -36.32 13.62 11.60
C GLN A 567 -37.55 14.51 11.84
N PRO A 568 -38.08 14.55 13.07
CA PRO A 568 -39.18 15.45 13.44
C PRO A 568 -38.87 16.94 13.20
N ASN A 569 -37.60 17.33 13.30
CA ASN A 569 -37.13 18.70 13.02
C ASN A 569 -36.95 19.00 11.51
N GLY A 570 -37.31 18.07 10.62
CA GLY A 570 -37.19 18.21 9.17
C GLY A 570 -35.82 17.89 8.58
N LEU A 571 -34.81 17.53 9.40
CA LEU A 571 -33.49 17.14 8.91
C LEU A 571 -33.47 15.71 8.36
N ASN A 572 -32.62 15.46 7.37
CA ASN A 572 -32.49 14.14 6.73
C ASN A 572 -31.41 13.23 7.35
N ILE A 573 -30.42 13.82 8.06
CA ILE A 573 -29.22 13.13 8.54
C ILE A 573 -29.41 12.67 9.98
N TRP A 574 -29.34 11.38 10.22
CA TRP A 574 -29.40 10.75 11.54
C TRP A 574 -28.02 10.47 12.10
N ILE A 575 -27.91 10.54 13.43
CA ILE A 575 -26.65 10.32 14.16
C ILE A 575 -26.72 8.98 14.88
N CYS A 576 -25.72 8.13 14.64
CA CYS A 576 -25.53 6.90 15.39
C CYS A 576 -24.27 7.01 16.25
N ASP A 577 -24.37 6.64 17.53
CA ASP A 577 -23.20 6.44 18.38
C ASP A 577 -22.58 5.07 18.06
N VAL A 578 -21.26 5.07 17.92
CA VAL A 578 -20.43 3.89 17.71
C VAL A 578 -19.85 3.46 19.06
N ALA A 579 -20.34 2.34 19.59
CA ALA A 579 -19.80 1.70 20.79
C ALA A 579 -18.47 1.00 20.46
N GLY A 580 -17.36 1.64 20.81
CA GLY A 580 -16.01 1.09 20.69
C GLY A 580 -15.35 0.87 22.06
N PRO A 581 -14.40 -0.07 22.21
CA PRO A 581 -13.76 -0.38 23.50
C PRO A 581 -12.98 0.76 24.15
N ARG A 582 -12.62 1.82 23.40
CA ARG A 582 -11.76 2.91 23.89
C ARG A 582 -12.24 4.34 23.59
N LYS A 583 -13.19 4.55 22.66
CA LYS A 583 -13.80 5.87 22.33
C LYS A 583 -15.18 5.71 21.69
N ALA A 584 -16.15 6.52 22.10
CA ALA A 584 -17.40 6.72 21.37
C ALA A 584 -17.15 7.67 20.18
N ARG A 585 -17.55 7.26 18.97
CA ARG A 585 -17.55 8.11 17.76
C ARG A 585 -18.97 8.26 17.26
N ARG A 586 -19.27 9.36 16.60
CA ARG A 586 -20.57 9.58 15.93
C ARG A 586 -20.44 9.34 14.44
N LEU A 587 -21.36 8.55 13.89
CA LEU A 587 -21.58 8.42 12.46
C LEU A 587 -22.81 9.21 12.06
N HIS A 588 -22.75 9.79 10.86
CA HIS A 588 -23.81 10.58 10.26
C HIS A 588 -24.28 9.88 8.98
N GLY A 589 -25.58 9.83 8.75
CA GLY A 589 -26.11 9.02 7.66
C GLY A 589 -27.62 9.06 7.52
N TYR A 590 -28.12 8.35 6.53
CA TYR A 590 -29.55 8.26 6.23
C TYR A 590 -30.11 6.92 6.71
N LEU A 591 -31.24 6.94 7.41
CA LEU A 591 -32.05 5.73 7.64
C LEU A 591 -33.02 5.55 6.49
N LEU A 592 -33.08 4.36 5.90
CA LEU A 592 -34.12 4.05 4.91
C LEU A 592 -35.47 3.83 5.59
N THR A 593 -36.54 4.19 4.90
CA THR A 593 -37.91 3.97 5.38
C THR A 593 -38.20 2.47 5.49
N ASP A 594 -37.83 1.72 4.44
CA ASP A 594 -38.02 0.28 4.31
C ASP A 594 -36.67 -0.43 4.05
N PRO A 595 -36.24 -1.38 4.90
CA PRO A 595 -35.01 -2.14 4.68
C PRO A 595 -35.02 -2.97 3.39
N LEU A 596 -36.20 -3.37 2.88
CA LEU A 596 -36.34 -4.20 1.68
C LEU A 596 -35.96 -3.44 0.39
N GLN A 597 -35.88 -2.12 0.45
CA GLN A 597 -35.32 -1.29 -0.63
C GLN A 597 -33.85 -1.60 -0.91
N LEU A 598 -33.14 -2.18 0.07
CA LEU A 598 -31.72 -2.47 -0.01
C LEU A 598 -31.36 -3.94 0.23
N PHE A 599 -32.00 -4.57 1.22
CA PHE A 599 -31.73 -5.96 1.62
C PHE A 599 -32.84 -6.89 1.16
N GLN A 600 -32.49 -7.96 0.44
CA GLN A 600 -33.47 -9.02 0.14
C GLN A 600 -33.89 -9.76 1.42
N ASN A 601 -32.92 -10.00 2.32
CA ASN A 601 -33.14 -10.47 3.68
C ASN A 601 -32.39 -9.51 4.63
N PRO A 602 -33.09 -8.77 5.50
CA PRO A 602 -32.45 -7.79 6.37
C PRO A 602 -31.49 -8.49 7.35
N PRO A 603 -30.20 -8.11 7.37
CA PRO A 603 -29.24 -8.68 8.30
C PRO A 603 -29.47 -8.11 9.72
N PRO A 604 -28.99 -8.82 10.76
CA PRO A 604 -29.14 -8.34 12.13
C PRO A 604 -28.53 -6.95 12.31
N ASN A 605 -29.10 -6.18 13.24
CA ASN A 605 -28.58 -4.85 13.57
C ASN A 605 -27.11 -4.94 14.01
N ASN A 606 -26.31 -3.95 13.61
CA ASN A 606 -24.93 -3.84 14.04
C ASN A 606 -24.89 -3.62 15.57
N PRO A 607 -24.31 -4.54 16.36
CA PRO A 607 -24.31 -4.45 17.81
C PRO A 607 -23.51 -3.26 18.35
N TYR A 608 -22.66 -2.65 17.52
CA TYR A 608 -21.83 -1.52 17.89
C TYR A 608 -22.43 -0.17 17.49
N LEU A 609 -23.62 -0.13 16.90
CA LEU A 609 -24.29 1.11 16.50
C LEU A 609 -25.62 1.28 17.21
N SER A 610 -25.78 2.42 17.87
CA SER A 610 -27.05 2.82 18.48
C SER A 610 -27.48 4.18 17.96
N LEU A 611 -28.73 4.29 17.51
CA LEU A 611 -29.30 5.56 17.07
C LEU A 611 -29.40 6.52 18.27
N VAL A 612 -28.87 7.73 18.13
CA VAL A 612 -29.03 8.76 19.16
C VAL A 612 -30.49 9.21 19.15
N GLN A 613 -31.22 8.92 20.23
CA GLN A 613 -32.57 9.45 20.41
C GLN A 613 -32.47 10.97 20.60
N ALA A 614 -33.21 11.73 19.79
CA ALA A 614 -33.36 13.15 20.04
C ALA A 614 -34.13 13.30 21.36
N ASN A 615 -33.47 13.79 22.42
CA ASN A 615 -34.15 14.15 23.66
C ASN A 615 -35.31 15.09 23.31
N HIS A 616 -36.53 14.64 23.61
CA HIS A 616 -37.67 15.52 23.82
C HIS A 616 -37.44 16.18 25.18
N ASP A 617 -36.75 17.32 25.17
CA ASP A 617 -36.99 18.30 26.23
C ASP A 617 -38.34 18.98 25.94
N GLN A 618 -39.12 19.07 27.02
CA GLN A 618 -40.53 19.44 27.12
C GLN A 618 -40.90 20.78 26.48
#